data_AF-A0A9E6EPN9-F1
#
_entry.id   AF-A0A9E6EPN9-F1
#
_cell.length_a   1.000
_cell.length_b   1.000
_cell.length_c   1.000
_cell.angle_alpha   90.00
_cell.angle_beta   90.00
_cell.angle_gamma   90.00
#
_symmetry.space_group_name_H-M   'P 1'
#
loop_
_entity.id
_entity.type
_entity.pdbx_description
1 polymer ?
#
loop_
_entity_poly.entity_id
_entity_poly.type
_entity_poly.pdbx_seq_one_letter_code
_entity_poly.pdbx_strand_id
1 'polypeptide(L)'
;ARGSADTFYFRDANGLLLRTHTSPVQVRVLKRIAEKGPDGLSALERSGGIRFLAPGRVYRKDEIDPTHSPMFHQVEGMLIGKGIGMHHLKGTLAYAMKALFGPGAEVRFRPSYFPFVEPGAEMDVRCPLCGGSGCRVCKGSGWVELLGSGLIHPNVLAYAGIDPAVWSGFAFGMGVERTAMMVSQTPDLRLFFENDQRFLKTMGGLD
;
A
#
# COMPACT_ATOMS: atom_id res chain seq x y z
N ALA A 1 -13.76 4.14 -9.69
CA ALA A 1 -13.48 3.09 -8.69
C ALA A 1 -14.56 2.00 -8.62
N ARG A 2 -15.84 2.30 -8.28
CA ARG A 2 -16.91 1.26 -8.16
C ARG A 2 -17.62 0.92 -9.49
N GLY A 3 -17.20 1.55 -10.58
CA GLY A 3 -17.73 1.23 -11.91
C GLY A 3 -17.17 -0.10 -12.41
N SER A 4 -17.94 -0.76 -13.30
CA SER A 4 -17.50 -1.98 -13.98
C SER A 4 -16.32 -1.75 -14.93
N ALA A 5 -15.95 -0.50 -15.23
CA ALA A 5 -14.76 -0.16 -15.99
C ALA A 5 -13.46 -0.45 -15.22
N ASP A 6 -13.44 -0.28 -13.89
CA ASP A 6 -12.22 -0.40 -13.07
C ASP A 6 -12.16 -1.71 -12.28
N THR A 7 -13.33 -2.26 -11.93
CA THR A 7 -13.46 -3.36 -10.95
C THR A 7 -14.06 -4.61 -11.60
N PHE A 8 -13.49 -5.77 -11.26
CA PHE A 8 -14.05 -7.07 -11.63
C PHE A 8 -15.18 -7.47 -10.67
N TYR A 9 -16.40 -7.57 -11.21
CA TYR A 9 -17.58 -8.05 -10.51
C TYR A 9 -17.95 -9.46 -10.97
N PHE A 10 -18.44 -10.28 -10.04
CA PHE A 10 -19.07 -11.55 -10.36
C PHE A 10 -20.51 -11.28 -10.81
N ARG A 11 -20.90 -11.79 -11.98
CA ARG A 11 -22.19 -11.46 -12.63
C ARG A 11 -23.40 -11.80 -11.75
N ASP A 12 -23.38 -12.96 -11.08
CA ASP A 12 -24.55 -13.50 -10.38
C ASP A 12 -24.41 -13.51 -8.84
N ALA A 13 -23.46 -12.74 -8.28
CA ALA A 13 -23.13 -12.80 -6.86
C ALA A 13 -23.43 -11.51 -6.09
N ASN A 14 -24.51 -10.81 -6.46
CA ASN A 14 -25.06 -9.66 -5.73
C ASN A 14 -23.99 -8.62 -5.29
N GLY A 15 -23.20 -8.13 -6.25
CA GLY A 15 -22.18 -7.11 -5.99
C GLY A 15 -20.87 -7.63 -5.39
N LEU A 16 -20.69 -8.95 -5.27
CA LEU A 16 -19.39 -9.53 -4.97
C LEU A 16 -18.38 -9.17 -6.07
N LEU A 17 -17.16 -8.86 -5.66
CA LEU A 17 -16.09 -8.38 -6.52
C LEU A 17 -14.75 -9.00 -6.13
N LEU A 18 -13.81 -9.02 -7.08
CA LEU A 18 -12.41 -9.23 -6.76
C LEU A 18 -11.86 -7.95 -6.14
N ARG A 19 -11.25 -8.06 -4.96
CA ARG A 19 -10.77 -6.89 -4.21
C ARG A 19 -9.75 -6.09 -5.02
N THR A 20 -9.92 -4.76 -5.03
CA THR A 20 -9.06 -3.82 -5.77
C THR A 20 -7.88 -3.31 -4.95
N HIS A 21 -7.87 -3.62 -3.66
CA HIS A 21 -6.86 -3.27 -2.66
C HIS A 21 -7.01 -4.20 -1.44
N THR A 22 -6.04 -4.20 -0.53
CA THR A 22 -6.00 -5.05 0.67
C THR A 22 -6.63 -4.39 1.91
N SER A 23 -7.02 -3.10 1.84
CA SER A 23 -7.70 -2.39 2.94
C SER A 23 -8.94 -3.10 3.54
N PRO A 24 -9.74 -3.89 2.80
CA PRO A 24 -10.84 -4.64 3.42
C PRO A 24 -10.37 -5.60 4.52
N VAL A 25 -9.13 -6.07 4.46
CA VAL A 25 -8.52 -6.88 5.53
C VAL A 25 -8.34 -6.04 6.80
N GLN A 26 -7.84 -4.81 6.66
CA GLN A 26 -7.65 -3.87 7.79
C GLN A 26 -8.99 -3.58 8.49
N VAL A 27 -10.02 -3.26 7.71
CA VAL A 27 -11.37 -3.00 8.24
C VAL A 27 -11.93 -4.22 8.97
N ARG A 28 -11.76 -5.43 8.43
CA ARG A 28 -12.19 -6.67 9.09
C ARG A 28 -11.45 -6.92 10.41
N VAL A 29 -10.16 -6.61 10.48
CA VAL A 29 -9.38 -6.73 11.72
C VAL A 29 -9.93 -5.77 12.78
N LEU A 30 -10.16 -4.50 12.42
CA LEU A 30 -10.72 -3.52 13.36
C LEU A 30 -12.13 -3.89 13.83
N LYS A 31 -13.01 -4.33 12.93
CA LYS A 31 -14.34 -4.82 13.30
C LYS A 31 -14.29 -5.99 14.27
N ARG A 32 -13.42 -6.98 14.03
CA ARG A 32 -13.23 -8.11 14.96
C ARG A 32 -12.73 -7.70 16.34
N ILE A 33 -11.97 -6.60 16.43
CA ILE A 33 -11.56 -6.05 17.72
C ILE A 33 -12.77 -5.41 18.40
N ALA A 34 -13.53 -4.57 17.69
CA ALA A 34 -14.71 -3.91 18.22
C ALA A 34 -15.84 -4.89 18.61
N GLU A 35 -16.02 -5.98 17.88
CA GLU A 35 -17.00 -7.04 18.17
C GLU A 35 -16.74 -7.76 19.50
N LYS A 36 -15.51 -7.72 20.03
CA LYS A 36 -15.19 -8.22 21.37
C LYS A 36 -15.59 -7.24 22.49
N GLY A 37 -16.20 -6.11 22.14
CA GLY A 37 -16.68 -5.11 23.08
C GLY A 37 -15.55 -4.55 23.97
N PRO A 38 -15.81 -4.35 25.28
CA PRO A 38 -14.83 -3.78 26.20
C PRO A 38 -13.51 -4.54 26.26
N ASP A 39 -13.51 -5.86 26.10
CA ASP A 39 -12.30 -6.68 26.17
C ASP A 39 -11.36 -6.42 24.98
N GLY A 40 -11.94 -6.26 23.78
CA GLY A 40 -11.20 -5.95 22.56
C GLY A 40 -10.56 -4.56 22.61
N LEU A 41 -11.32 -3.56 23.04
CA LEU A 41 -10.83 -2.18 23.19
C LEU A 41 -9.77 -2.09 24.30
N SER A 42 -9.98 -2.79 25.41
CA SER A 42 -8.99 -2.88 26.49
C SER A 42 -7.70 -3.57 26.03
N ALA A 43 -7.79 -4.59 25.17
CA ALA A 43 -6.61 -5.21 24.59
C ALA A 43 -5.85 -4.25 23.68
N LEU A 44 -6.56 -3.47 22.85
CA LEU A 44 -5.97 -2.43 22.01
C LEU A 44 -5.27 -1.35 22.84
N GLU A 45 -5.85 -0.96 23.98
CA GLU A 45 -5.23 -0.02 24.92
C GLU A 45 -3.96 -0.58 25.56
N ARG A 46 -4.01 -1.82 26.07
CA ARG A 46 -2.83 -2.48 26.66
C ARG A 46 -1.69 -2.67 25.66
N SER A 47 -1.98 -2.88 24.37
CA SER A 47 -0.96 -3.01 23.32
C SER A 47 -0.45 -1.66 22.78
N GLY A 48 -0.96 -0.54 23.30
CA GLY A 48 -0.62 0.79 22.80
C GLY A 48 -1.03 0.99 21.33
N GLY A 49 -2.14 0.37 20.92
CA GLY A 49 -2.65 0.40 19.56
C GLY A 49 -2.37 -0.85 18.73
N ILE A 50 -2.59 -0.75 17.42
CA ILE A 50 -2.41 -1.83 16.44
C ILE A 50 -1.45 -1.41 15.34
N ARG A 51 -0.57 -2.33 14.95
CA ARG A 51 0.36 -2.22 13.81
C ARG A 51 0.10 -3.44 12.93
N PHE A 52 -0.22 -3.20 11.67
CA PHE A 52 -0.67 -4.25 10.77
C PHE A 52 -0.12 -4.05 9.37
N LEU A 53 0.27 -5.15 8.73
CA LEU A 53 0.62 -5.21 7.32
C LEU A 53 -0.28 -6.24 6.64
N ALA A 54 -0.80 -5.88 5.46
CA ALA A 54 -1.72 -6.68 4.67
C ALA A 54 -1.11 -6.95 3.28
N PRO A 55 -0.18 -7.91 3.15
CA PRO A 55 0.26 -8.36 1.84
C PRO A 55 -0.86 -9.17 1.16
N GLY A 56 -1.03 -9.01 -0.15
CA GLY A 56 -1.87 -9.91 -0.91
C GLY A 56 -2.13 -9.51 -2.35
N ARG A 57 -2.68 -10.48 -3.10
CA ARG A 57 -3.16 -10.28 -4.47
C ARG A 57 -4.36 -9.34 -4.52
N VAL A 58 -4.34 -8.42 -5.46
CA VAL A 58 -5.40 -7.46 -5.75
C VAL A 58 -5.62 -7.38 -7.26
N TYR A 59 -6.78 -6.89 -7.68
CA TYR A 59 -7.21 -6.98 -9.07
C TYR A 59 -7.76 -5.64 -9.56
N ARG A 60 -7.37 -5.24 -10.77
CA ARG A 60 -7.86 -4.03 -11.46
C ARG A 60 -8.02 -4.33 -12.94
N LYS A 61 -8.94 -3.64 -13.62
CA LYS A 61 -9.14 -3.79 -15.07
C LYS A 61 -8.11 -2.99 -15.87
N ASP A 62 -6.84 -3.17 -15.53
CA ASP A 62 -5.74 -2.57 -16.26
C ASP A 62 -5.31 -3.51 -17.39
N GLU A 63 -5.02 -2.97 -18.56
CA GLU A 63 -4.43 -3.72 -19.67
C GLU A 63 -3.03 -4.21 -19.29
N ILE A 64 -2.64 -5.37 -19.82
CA ILE A 64 -1.30 -5.91 -19.57
C ILE A 64 -0.29 -5.10 -20.39
N ASP A 65 0.60 -4.40 -19.70
CA ASP A 65 1.69 -3.64 -20.30
C ASP A 65 2.96 -3.76 -19.42
N PRO A 66 4.11 -3.20 -19.83
CA PRO A 66 5.35 -3.29 -19.05
C PRO A 66 5.30 -2.68 -17.63
N THR A 67 4.21 -2.01 -17.26
CA THR A 67 3.99 -1.29 -16.00
C THR A 67 2.67 -1.62 -15.30
N HIS A 68 1.76 -2.37 -15.94
CA HIS A 68 0.45 -2.73 -15.42
C HIS A 68 0.10 -4.21 -15.68
N SER A 69 -0.64 -4.79 -14.74
CA SER A 69 -1.20 -6.14 -14.83
C SER A 69 -2.56 -6.16 -14.15
N PRO A 70 -3.56 -6.90 -14.67
CA PRO A 70 -4.88 -6.99 -14.08
C PRO A 70 -4.90 -7.70 -12.72
N MET A 71 -3.83 -8.41 -12.38
CA MET A 71 -3.56 -8.99 -11.07
C MET A 71 -2.15 -8.64 -10.64
N PHE A 72 -2.01 -8.10 -9.45
CA PHE A 72 -0.72 -7.74 -8.86
C PHE A 72 -0.77 -7.88 -7.34
N HIS A 73 0.35 -7.70 -6.66
CA HIS A 73 0.44 -7.78 -5.21
C HIS A 73 0.59 -6.39 -4.61
N GLN A 74 -0.12 -6.16 -3.52
CA GLN A 74 -0.01 -4.93 -2.74
C GLN A 74 0.29 -5.29 -1.30
N VAL A 75 1.07 -4.44 -0.64
CA VAL A 75 1.16 -4.42 0.82
C VAL A 75 0.55 -3.12 1.29
N GLU A 76 -0.47 -3.21 2.13
CA GLU A 76 -0.94 -2.05 2.87
C GLU A 76 -0.59 -2.13 4.34
N GLY A 77 -0.08 -1.03 4.87
CA GLY A 77 0.16 -0.87 6.30
C GLY A 77 -0.89 0.00 6.96
N MET A 78 -1.14 -0.29 8.23
CA MET A 78 -2.00 0.48 9.12
C MET A 78 -1.37 0.55 10.50
N LEU A 79 -1.34 1.75 11.07
CA LEU A 79 -1.00 1.96 12.47
C LEU A 79 -2.10 2.81 13.11
N ILE A 80 -2.70 2.31 14.18
CA ILE A 80 -3.66 3.06 15.02
C ILE A 80 -3.13 3.10 16.45
N GLY A 81 -3.23 4.25 17.09
CA GLY A 81 -2.78 4.52 18.44
C GLY A 81 -3.36 5.84 18.96
N LYS A 82 -3.06 6.20 20.21
CA LYS A 82 -3.40 7.53 20.74
C LYS A 82 -2.37 8.55 20.26
N GLY A 83 -2.81 9.68 19.71
CA GLY A 83 -1.93 10.77 19.27
C GLY A 83 -1.10 10.49 18.01
N ILE A 84 -1.48 9.49 17.21
CA ILE A 84 -0.84 9.23 15.91
C ILE A 84 -1.16 10.34 14.92
N GLY A 85 -0.17 10.75 14.14
CA GLY A 85 -0.27 11.89 13.23
C GLY A 85 0.74 11.83 12.09
N MET A 86 0.74 12.84 11.23
CA MET A 86 1.45 12.81 9.94
C MET A 86 2.97 12.64 10.08
N HIS A 87 3.55 13.13 11.17
CA HIS A 87 4.98 12.97 11.47
C HIS A 87 5.35 11.48 11.69
N HIS A 88 4.49 10.69 12.32
CA HIS A 88 4.68 9.25 12.48
C HIS A 88 4.65 8.53 11.13
N LEU A 89 3.70 8.88 10.25
CA LEU A 89 3.62 8.32 8.90
C LEU A 89 4.89 8.62 8.10
N LYS A 90 5.30 9.90 8.07
CA LYS A 90 6.50 10.33 7.35
C LYS A 90 7.76 9.63 7.85
N GLY A 91 7.93 9.53 9.17
CA GLY A 91 9.07 8.83 9.78
C GLY A 91 9.10 7.35 9.45
N THR A 92 7.95 6.67 9.57
CA THR A 92 7.81 5.24 9.25
C THR A 92 8.17 4.95 7.80
N LEU A 93 7.60 5.72 6.87
CA LEU A 93 7.82 5.50 5.44
C LEU A 93 9.24 5.90 5.00
N ALA A 94 9.78 7.01 5.50
CA ALA A 94 11.16 7.39 5.21
C ALA A 94 12.17 6.32 5.70
N TYR A 95 11.93 5.76 6.89
CA TYR A 95 12.73 4.64 7.39
C TYR A 95 12.60 3.40 6.50
N ALA A 96 11.38 3.03 6.12
CA ALA A 96 11.13 1.88 5.25
C ALA A 96 11.83 2.03 3.88
N MET A 97 11.81 3.23 3.29
CA MET A 97 12.47 3.47 2.01
C MET A 97 13.98 3.39 2.11
N LYS A 98 14.58 3.85 3.21
CA LYS A 98 16.02 3.67 3.45
C LYS A 98 16.40 2.21 3.64
N ALA A 99 15.54 1.42 4.29
CA ALA A 99 15.76 -0.01 4.45
C ALA A 99 15.67 -0.76 3.10
N LEU A 100 14.79 -0.33 2.19
CA LEU A 100 14.58 -0.96 0.88
C LEU A 100 15.60 -0.51 -0.18
N PHE A 101 15.91 0.78 -0.26
CA PHE A 101 16.73 1.37 -1.33
C PHE A 101 18.12 1.84 -0.85
N GLY A 102 18.45 1.62 0.42
CA GLY A 102 19.73 1.99 1.02
C GLY A 102 19.73 3.36 1.72
N PRO A 103 20.81 3.67 2.46
CA PRO A 103 20.86 4.84 3.35
C PRO A 103 20.73 6.20 2.63
N GLY A 104 21.09 6.25 1.34
CA GLY A 104 20.97 7.44 0.49
C GLY A 104 19.59 7.65 -0.14
N ALA A 105 18.58 6.83 0.19
CA ALA A 105 17.24 6.97 -0.38
C ALA A 105 16.63 8.33 -0.02
N GLU A 106 16.29 9.11 -1.04
CA GLU A 106 15.58 10.37 -0.92
C GLU A 106 14.09 10.17 -1.18
N VAL A 107 13.25 10.70 -0.30
CA VAL A 107 11.80 10.62 -0.38
C VAL A 107 11.18 12.01 -0.34
N ARG A 108 10.04 12.19 -1.03
CA ARG A 108 9.21 13.38 -0.88
C ARG A 108 7.74 13.01 -0.78
N PHE A 109 6.98 13.85 -0.09
CA PHE A 109 5.54 13.69 0.08
C PHE A 109 4.82 14.79 -0.68
N ARG A 110 3.84 14.42 -1.50
CA ARG A 110 2.98 15.36 -2.22
C ARG A 110 1.54 15.19 -1.70
N PRO A 111 0.82 16.28 -1.41
CA PRO A 111 -0.61 16.18 -1.10
C PRO A 111 -1.35 15.45 -2.22
N SER A 112 -2.23 14.52 -1.85
CA SER A 112 -3.08 13.79 -2.78
C SER A 112 -4.39 13.42 -2.08
N TYR A 113 -5.35 12.92 -2.83
CA TYR A 113 -6.67 12.56 -2.32
C TYR A 113 -6.88 11.05 -2.38
N PHE A 114 -7.21 10.44 -1.24
CA PHE A 114 -7.75 9.09 -1.19
C PHE A 114 -8.95 9.06 -0.24
N PRO A 115 -10.10 8.47 -0.62
CA PRO A 115 -11.34 8.55 0.18
C PRO A 115 -11.26 8.00 1.62
N PHE A 116 -10.25 7.18 1.92
CA PHE A 116 -10.07 6.49 3.20
C PHE A 116 -9.06 7.18 4.14
N VAL A 117 -8.43 8.27 3.71
CA VAL A 117 -7.52 9.07 4.52
C VAL A 117 -7.82 10.56 4.39
N GLU A 118 -7.53 11.33 5.44
CA GLU A 118 -7.52 12.79 5.40
C GLU A 118 -6.64 13.35 6.53
N PRO A 119 -5.56 14.10 6.24
CA PRO A 119 -5.04 14.42 4.91
C PRO A 119 -4.33 13.24 4.24
N GLY A 120 -4.47 13.16 2.91
CA GLY A 120 -3.79 12.19 2.04
C GLY A 120 -2.49 12.71 1.41
N ALA A 121 -1.57 11.78 1.10
CA ALA A 121 -0.30 12.07 0.46
C ALA A 121 0.19 10.90 -0.40
N GLU A 122 0.73 11.23 -1.57
CA GLU A 122 1.61 10.33 -2.34
C GLU A 122 3.04 10.46 -1.83
N MET A 123 3.79 9.36 -1.86
CA MET A 123 5.22 9.37 -1.61
C MET A 123 5.97 8.96 -2.87
N ASP A 124 6.89 9.84 -3.29
CA ASP A 124 7.82 9.56 -4.35
C ASP A 124 9.19 9.21 -3.77
N VAL A 125 9.91 8.32 -4.45
CA VAL A 125 11.33 8.04 -4.21
C VAL A 125 12.16 8.63 -5.35
N ARG A 126 13.34 9.18 -5.05
CA ARG A 126 14.29 9.55 -6.11
C ARG A 126 14.64 8.29 -6.88
N CYS A 127 14.58 8.38 -8.21
CA CYS A 127 14.70 7.20 -9.07
C CYS A 127 16.06 6.50 -8.83
N PRO A 128 16.07 5.26 -8.30
CA PRO A 128 17.31 4.57 -7.96
C PRO A 128 18.09 4.15 -9.20
N LEU A 129 17.41 4.03 -10.35
CA LEU A 129 18.01 3.58 -11.61
C LEU A 129 18.86 4.66 -12.30
N CYS A 130 18.48 5.93 -12.19
CA CYS A 130 19.19 7.03 -12.85
C CYS A 130 19.80 8.03 -11.87
N GLY A 131 19.66 7.79 -10.56
CA GLY A 131 20.11 8.74 -9.54
C GLY A 131 19.46 10.11 -9.67
N GLY A 132 18.26 10.20 -10.27
CA GLY A 132 17.52 11.45 -10.49
C GLY A 132 17.85 12.22 -11.77
N SER A 133 18.74 11.74 -12.64
CA SER A 133 19.05 12.40 -13.93
C SER A 133 17.92 12.34 -14.96
N GLY A 134 16.97 11.41 -14.77
CA GLY A 134 15.85 11.17 -15.68
C GLY A 134 16.08 9.93 -16.55
N CYS A 135 15.08 9.06 -16.62
CA CYS A 135 15.07 7.88 -17.50
C CYS A 135 13.64 7.49 -17.90
N ARG A 136 13.49 6.43 -18.70
CA ARG A 136 12.19 5.91 -19.15
C ARG A 136 11.26 5.55 -17.99
N VAL A 137 11.79 5.00 -16.89
CA VAL A 137 11.00 4.54 -15.74
C VAL A 137 10.37 5.70 -14.98
N CYS A 138 11.14 6.76 -14.69
CA CYS A 138 10.63 7.96 -14.02
C CYS A 138 10.05 9.00 -14.98
N LYS A 139 9.91 8.67 -16.27
CA LYS A 139 9.44 9.57 -17.34
C LYS A 139 10.21 10.90 -17.37
N GLY A 140 11.53 10.85 -17.16
CA GLY A 140 12.39 12.03 -17.15
C GLY A 140 12.33 12.91 -15.88
N SER A 141 11.42 12.65 -14.94
CA SER A 141 11.25 13.52 -13.76
C SER A 141 12.33 13.39 -12.67
N GLY A 142 13.10 12.30 -12.69
CA GLY A 142 14.02 11.93 -11.61
C GLY A 142 13.34 11.34 -10.36
N TRP A 143 12.00 11.27 -10.33
CA TRP A 143 11.21 10.77 -9.21
C TRP A 143 10.24 9.68 -9.65
N VAL A 144 10.01 8.68 -8.79
CA VAL A 144 9.05 7.61 -9.04
C VAL A 144 8.02 7.61 -7.92
N GLU A 145 6.75 7.78 -8.28
CA GLU A 145 5.63 7.60 -7.36
C GLU A 145 5.54 6.12 -6.96
N LEU A 146 5.67 5.85 -5.66
CA LEU A 146 5.79 4.49 -5.13
C LEU A 146 4.57 4.03 -4.34
N LEU A 147 3.95 4.94 -3.58
CA LEU A 147 2.80 4.61 -2.74
C LEU A 147 1.89 5.80 -2.47
N GLY A 148 0.64 5.47 -2.12
CA GLY A 148 -0.33 6.38 -1.52
C GLY A 148 -0.42 6.16 -0.01
N SER A 149 -0.70 7.22 0.75
CA SER A 149 -0.71 7.20 2.21
C SER A 149 -1.55 8.34 2.81
N GLY A 150 -1.79 8.31 4.11
CA GLY A 150 -2.42 9.42 4.82
C GLY A 150 -2.90 9.05 6.22
N LEU A 151 -3.51 10.01 6.93
CA LEU A 151 -4.17 9.74 8.21
C LEU A 151 -5.52 9.10 7.99
N ILE A 152 -5.83 8.01 8.68
CA ILE A 152 -7.09 7.27 8.48
C ILE A 152 -8.26 8.21 8.75
N HIS A 153 -9.18 8.29 7.80
CA HIS A 153 -10.33 9.19 7.91
C HIS A 153 -11.21 8.78 9.11
N PRO A 154 -11.70 9.72 9.96
CA PRO A 154 -12.53 9.41 11.12
C PRO A 154 -13.72 8.48 10.83
N ASN A 155 -14.44 8.70 9.73
CA ASN A 155 -15.52 7.82 9.25
C ASN A 155 -15.10 6.35 9.06
N VAL A 156 -13.85 6.07 8.68
CA VAL A 156 -13.36 4.69 8.53
C VAL A 156 -13.19 4.02 9.91
N LEU A 157 -12.65 4.76 10.88
CA LEU A 157 -12.52 4.28 12.27
C LEU A 157 -13.89 4.03 12.89
N ALA A 158 -14.80 5.01 12.78
CA ALA A 158 -16.16 4.91 13.29
C ALA A 158 -16.92 3.73 12.66
N TYR A 159 -16.82 3.55 11.34
CA TYR A 159 -17.41 2.40 10.64
C TYR A 159 -16.87 1.06 11.12
N ALA A 160 -15.62 1.02 11.61
CA ALA A 160 -15.00 -0.16 12.15
C ALA A 160 -15.22 -0.35 13.66
N GLY A 161 -15.99 0.53 14.31
CA GLY A 161 -16.26 0.46 15.75
C GLY A 161 -15.13 1.01 16.63
N ILE A 162 -14.25 1.84 16.07
CA ILE A 162 -13.14 2.50 16.79
C ILE A 162 -13.47 3.99 16.94
N ASP A 163 -13.45 4.50 18.17
CA ASP A 163 -13.77 5.90 18.47
C ASP A 163 -12.66 6.85 17.95
N PRO A 164 -12.94 7.71 16.94
CA PRO A 164 -11.95 8.63 16.38
C PRO A 164 -11.60 9.80 17.32
N ALA A 165 -12.35 10.03 18.40
CA ALA A 165 -11.99 11.02 19.42
C ALA A 165 -10.85 10.52 20.32
N VAL A 166 -10.71 9.20 20.47
CA VAL A 166 -9.67 8.56 21.31
C VAL A 166 -8.51 8.05 20.46
N TRP A 167 -8.82 7.48 19.30
CA TRP A 167 -7.86 6.80 18.45
C TRP A 167 -7.64 7.55 17.14
N SER A 168 -6.38 7.66 16.74
CA SER A 168 -6.00 8.14 15.43
C SER A 168 -5.02 7.17 14.78
N GLY A 169 -4.76 7.32 13.49
CA GLY A 169 -3.90 6.40 12.79
C GLY A 169 -3.49 6.88 11.42
N PHE A 170 -2.56 6.16 10.81
CA PHE A 170 -2.21 6.32 9.41
C PHE A 170 -2.32 5.00 8.67
N ALA A 171 -2.49 5.09 7.36
CA ALA A 171 -2.42 3.96 6.46
C ALA A 171 -1.55 4.31 5.24
N PHE A 172 -1.00 3.28 4.60
CA PHE A 172 -0.28 3.39 3.33
C PHE A 172 -0.49 2.15 2.48
N GLY A 173 -0.31 2.27 1.17
CA GLY A 173 -0.41 1.16 0.24
C GLY A 173 0.66 1.21 -0.84
N MET A 174 1.46 0.15 -0.93
CA MET A 174 2.60 0.04 -1.83
C MET A 174 2.45 -1.18 -2.74
N GLY A 175 2.62 -0.98 -4.04
CA GLY A 175 2.65 -2.07 -5.02
C GLY A 175 3.96 -2.85 -4.92
N VAL A 176 3.86 -4.18 -4.81
CA VAL A 176 5.02 -5.06 -4.65
C VAL A 176 5.83 -5.11 -5.93
N GLU A 177 5.20 -5.32 -7.07
CA GLU A 177 5.89 -5.46 -8.35
C GLU A 177 6.63 -4.19 -8.73
N ARG A 178 6.02 -3.01 -8.56
CA ARG A 178 6.70 -1.72 -8.79
C ARG A 178 7.92 -1.55 -7.89
N THR A 179 7.81 -1.96 -6.62
CA THR A 179 8.94 -1.90 -5.68
C THR A 179 10.03 -2.89 -6.08
N ALA A 180 9.66 -4.12 -6.42
CA ALA A 180 10.56 -5.17 -6.87
C ALA A 180 11.33 -4.74 -8.12
N MET A 181 10.63 -4.23 -9.15
CA MET A 181 11.24 -3.68 -10.36
C MET A 181 12.36 -2.67 -10.06
N MET A 182 12.17 -1.81 -9.07
CA MET A 182 13.19 -0.83 -8.70
C MET A 182 14.36 -1.44 -7.94
N VAL A 183 14.10 -2.40 -7.05
CA VAL A 183 15.14 -3.08 -6.27
C VAL A 183 15.98 -4.00 -7.16
N SER A 184 15.35 -4.80 -8.01
CA SER A 184 16.01 -5.74 -8.93
C SER A 184 16.40 -5.12 -10.27
N GLN A 185 16.12 -3.83 -10.47
CA GLN A 185 16.33 -3.12 -11.74
C GLN A 185 15.68 -3.80 -12.95
N THR A 186 14.55 -4.48 -12.72
CA THR A 186 13.80 -5.18 -13.77
C THR A 186 12.94 -4.19 -14.56
N PRO A 187 13.13 -4.06 -15.89
CA PRO A 187 12.49 -3.00 -16.69
C PRO A 187 11.07 -3.33 -17.17
N ASP A 188 10.61 -4.56 -16.94
CA ASP A 188 9.35 -5.09 -17.45
C ASP A 188 8.61 -5.91 -16.38
N LEU A 189 7.41 -5.45 -16.02
CA LEU A 189 6.55 -6.07 -15.01
C LEU A 189 6.09 -7.48 -15.41
N ARG A 190 5.96 -7.78 -16.70
CA ARG A 190 5.43 -9.07 -17.21
C ARG A 190 6.31 -10.26 -16.81
N LEU A 191 7.61 -10.03 -16.64
CA LEU A 191 8.58 -11.05 -16.23
C LEU A 191 8.22 -11.69 -14.88
N PHE A 192 7.55 -10.96 -13.98
CA PHE A 192 7.10 -11.50 -12.69
C PHE A 192 5.94 -12.48 -12.81
N PHE A 193 5.24 -12.55 -13.95
CA PHE A 193 4.05 -13.36 -14.15
C PHE A 193 4.23 -14.50 -15.16
N GLU A 194 5.24 -14.40 -16.04
CA GLU A 194 5.51 -15.40 -17.09
C GLU A 194 6.12 -16.70 -16.56
N ASN A 195 6.70 -16.69 -15.35
CA ASN A 195 7.38 -17.84 -14.72
C ASN A 195 8.52 -18.42 -15.58
N ASP A 196 9.22 -17.58 -16.36
CA ASP A 196 10.39 -18.00 -17.12
C ASP A 196 11.54 -18.38 -16.17
N GLN A 197 12.00 -19.63 -16.25
CA GLN A 197 13.06 -20.13 -15.37
C GLN A 197 14.37 -19.32 -15.47
N ARG A 198 14.68 -18.72 -16.62
CA ARG A 198 15.86 -17.88 -16.80
C ARG A 198 15.77 -16.63 -15.94
N PHE A 199 14.60 -16.00 -15.90
CA PHE A 199 14.35 -14.84 -15.05
C PHE A 199 14.33 -15.23 -13.57
N LEU A 200 13.65 -16.32 -13.21
CA LEU A 200 13.57 -16.78 -11.81
C LEU A 200 14.97 -17.09 -11.22
N LYS A 201 15.89 -17.65 -12.02
CA LYS A 201 17.30 -17.84 -11.62
C LYS A 201 18.01 -16.52 -11.29
N THR A 202 17.75 -15.45 -12.06
CA THR A 202 18.36 -14.12 -11.77
C THR A 202 17.84 -13.49 -10.48
N MET A 203 16.69 -13.95 -9.97
CA MET A 203 16.06 -13.43 -8.75
C MET A 203 16.44 -14.26 -7.50
N GLY A 204 17.27 -15.30 -7.64
CA GLY A 204 17.66 -16.19 -6.52
C GLY A 204 16.54 -17.12 -6.05
N GLY A 205 15.59 -17.46 -6.94
CA GLY A 205 14.43 -18.30 -6.62
C GLY A 205 14.58 -19.79 -6.96
N LEU A 206 15.76 -20.21 -7.44
CA LEU A 206 16.02 -21.57 -7.92
C LEU A 206 17.44 -21.99 -7.52
N ASP A 207 17.59 -22.18 -6.21
CA ASP A 207 18.79 -22.72 -5.55
C ASP A 207 18.36 -23.98 -4.77
#